data_AF-A0A662FRL5-F1
#
_entry.id   AF-A0A662FRL5-F1
#
_cell.length_a   1.000
_cell.length_b   1.000
_cell.length_c   1.000
_cell.angle_alpha   90.00
_cell.angle_beta   90.00
_cell.angle_gamma   90.00
#
_symmetry.space_group_name_H-M   'P 1'
#
loop_
_entity.id
_entity.type
_entity.pdbx_description
1 polymer ?
#
loop_
_entity_poly.entity_id
_entity_poly.type
_entity_poly.pdbx_seq_one_letter_code
_entity_poly.pdbx_strand_id
1 'polypeptide(L)'
;GRARIPYEMGKIDIHALSALSIKCVELSKGNNKPVKIIIKMDDLAGYFQVEKVLMPKIESSGLKNFIEVEVFSKNNKLHLDI
;
A
#
# COMPACT_ATOMS: atom_id res chain seq x y z
N GLY A 1 -4.59 5.79 13.35
CA GLY A 1 -4.08 6.18 12.01
C GLY A 1 -4.76 7.45 11.55
N ARG A 2 -3.98 8.44 11.07
CA ARG A 2 -4.48 9.81 10.77
C ARG A 2 -5.35 9.89 9.51
N ALA A 3 -5.39 8.84 8.68
CA ALA A 3 -6.23 8.76 7.48
C ALA A 3 -7.72 8.50 7.77
N ARG A 4 -8.10 7.93 8.93
CA ARG A 4 -9.51 7.70 9.28
C ARG A 4 -10.22 8.94 9.84
N ILE A 5 -9.46 9.84 10.49
CA ILE A 5 -10.01 11.02 11.19
C ILE A 5 -10.75 11.98 10.23
N PRO A 6 -10.24 12.30 9.02
CA PRO A 6 -10.94 13.16 8.06
C PRO A 6 -12.19 12.50 7.44
N TYR A 7 -12.18 11.16 7.31
CA TYR A 7 -13.30 10.39 6.77
C TYR A 7 -14.49 10.37 7.73
N GLU A 8 -14.24 10.12 9.02
CA GLU A 8 -15.29 10.13 10.05
C GLU A 8 -15.97 11.50 10.19
N MET A 9 -15.29 12.57 9.74
CA MET A 9 -15.82 13.93 9.67
C MET A 9 -16.60 14.24 8.37
N GLY A 10 -16.86 13.24 7.50
CA GLY A 10 -17.70 13.39 6.31
C GLY A 10 -17.04 14.03 5.09
N LYS A 11 -15.72 14.30 5.13
CA LYS A 11 -14.96 14.80 3.97
C LYS A 11 -14.52 13.63 3.09
N ILE A 12 -15.30 13.32 2.05
CA ILE A 12 -14.94 12.32 1.04
C ILE A 12 -14.02 12.99 0.01
N ASP A 13 -12.71 12.90 0.23
CA ASP A 13 -11.68 13.26 -0.76
C ASP A 13 -11.22 11.98 -1.50
N ILE A 14 -10.77 12.10 -2.75
CA ILE A 14 -10.22 11.00 -3.57
C ILE A 14 -9.06 10.28 -2.85
N HIS A 15 -8.30 11.02 -2.03
CA HIS A 15 -7.23 10.48 -1.20
C HIS A 15 -7.76 9.61 -0.05
N ALA A 16 -8.91 9.97 0.52
CA ALA A 16 -9.56 9.17 1.54
C ALA A 16 -10.17 7.91 0.92
N LEU A 17 -10.84 8.02 -0.24
CA LEU A 17 -11.41 6.89 -0.96
C LEU A 17 -10.35 5.83 -1.30
N SER A 18 -9.22 6.25 -1.87
CA SER A 18 -8.09 5.37 -2.16
C SER A 18 -7.47 4.74 -0.91
N ALA A 19 -7.29 5.50 0.17
CA ALA A 19 -6.77 4.95 1.43
C ALA A 19 -7.72 3.92 2.06
N LEU A 20 -9.05 4.10 1.92
CA LEU A 20 -10.07 3.16 2.41
C LEU A 20 -10.12 1.87 1.60
N SER A 21 -9.66 1.89 0.35
CA SER A 21 -9.55 0.69 -0.47
C SER A 21 -8.51 -0.30 0.10
N ILE A 22 -7.52 0.18 0.87
CA ILE A 22 -6.55 -0.69 1.55
C ILE A 22 -7.21 -1.30 2.79
N LYS A 23 -7.31 -2.63 2.81
CA LYS A 23 -7.93 -3.40 3.90
C LYS A 23 -6.93 -3.84 4.94
N CYS A 24 -5.76 -4.27 4.50
CA CYS A 24 -4.75 -4.82 5.40
C CYS A 24 -3.35 -4.58 4.83
N VAL A 25 -2.40 -4.31 5.73
CA VAL A 25 -0.97 -4.28 5.44
C VAL A 25 -0.31 -5.24 6.41
N GLU A 26 0.37 -6.24 5.87
CA GLU A 26 1.09 -7.26 6.63
C GLU A 26 2.59 -7.12 6.35
N LEU A 27 3.41 -7.29 7.39
CA LEU A 27 4.86 -7.39 7.27
C LEU A 27 5.25 -8.84 7.50
N SER A 28 6.01 -9.40 6.57
CA SER A 28 6.55 -10.75 6.69
C SER A 28 8.03 -10.78 6.30
N LYS A 29 8.68 -11.88 6.61
CA LYS A 29 9.99 -12.17 6.01
C LYS A 29 9.79 -12.36 4.51
N GLY A 30 10.62 -11.71 3.72
CA GLY A 30 10.61 -11.88 2.28
C GLY A 30 11.43 -13.07 1.80
N ASN A 31 11.23 -13.44 0.54
CA ASN A 31 11.96 -14.54 -0.10
C ASN A 31 13.26 -14.03 -0.70
N ASN A 32 13.22 -12.89 -1.41
CA ASN A 32 14.37 -12.30 -2.07
C ASN A 32 14.97 -11.16 -1.25
N LYS A 33 14.11 -10.39 -0.57
CA LYS A 33 14.50 -9.28 0.31
C LYS A 33 14.12 -9.57 1.76
N PRO A 34 14.84 -9.04 2.77
CA PRO A 34 14.60 -9.38 4.17
C PRO A 34 13.19 -8.99 4.67
N VAL A 35 12.61 -7.92 4.13
CA VAL A 35 11.27 -7.44 4.51
C VAL A 35 10.34 -7.51 3.31
N LYS A 36 9.20 -8.18 3.48
CA LYS A 36 8.08 -8.17 2.54
C LYS A 36 6.91 -7.37 3.11
N ILE A 37 6.41 -6.42 2.33
CA ILE A 37 5.19 -5.68 2.63
C ILE A 37 4.07 -6.23 1.76
N ILE A 38 3.06 -6.82 2.37
CA ILE A 38 1.89 -7.37 1.68
C ILE A 38 0.72 -6.40 1.87
N ILE A 39 0.19 -5.86 0.78
CA ILE A 39 -0.91 -4.89 0.80
C ILE A 39 -2.13 -5.52 0.17
N LYS A 40 -3.19 -5.72 0.97
CA LYS A 40 -4.48 -6.26 0.53
C LYS A 40 -5.47 -5.11 0.37
N MET A 41 -6.09 -5.00 -0.80
CA MET A 41 -7.07 -3.97 -1.13
C MET A 41 -8.34 -4.57 -1.77
N ASP A 42 -9.46 -3.87 -1.62
CA ASP A 42 -10.73 -4.25 -2.26
C ASP A 42 -10.91 -3.58 -3.64
N ASP A 43 -10.22 -2.46 -3.89
CA ASP A 43 -10.36 -1.66 -5.10
C ASP A 43 -9.01 -1.06 -5.55
N LEU A 44 -8.82 -0.92 -6.86
CA LEU A 44 -7.56 -0.43 -7.44
C LEU A 44 -7.26 1.03 -7.10
N ALA A 45 -8.22 1.84 -6.65
CA ALA A 45 -7.94 3.17 -6.12
C ALA A 45 -6.88 3.12 -5.00
N GLY A 46 -6.82 2.02 -4.23
CA GLY A 46 -5.79 1.82 -3.21
C GLY A 46 -4.37 1.71 -3.75
N TYR A 47 -4.20 1.26 -5.00
CA TYR A 47 -2.91 1.17 -5.65
C TYR A 47 -2.24 2.54 -5.79
N PHE A 48 -3.01 3.60 -6.03
CA PHE A 48 -2.48 4.96 -6.15
C PHE A 48 -1.74 5.41 -4.89
N GLN A 49 -2.23 5.04 -3.69
CA GLN A 49 -1.55 5.36 -2.43
C GLN A 49 -0.22 4.59 -2.30
N VAL A 50 -0.19 3.34 -2.77
CA VAL A 50 1.04 2.54 -2.81
C VAL A 50 2.07 3.19 -3.74
N GLU A 51 1.67 3.49 -4.97
CA GLU A 51 2.58 4.05 -5.98
C GLU A 51 3.04 5.48 -5.65
N LYS A 52 2.15 6.37 -5.19
CA LYS A 52 2.50 7.78 -4.98
C LYS A 52 3.06 8.10 -3.61
N VAL A 53 2.85 7.23 -2.63
CA VAL A 53 3.27 7.52 -1.24
C VAL A 53 4.27 6.49 -0.75
N LEU A 54 3.98 5.19 -0.87
CA LEU A 54 4.86 4.17 -0.33
C LEU A 54 6.13 4.02 -1.18
N MET A 55 6.00 3.91 -2.50
CA MET A 55 7.15 3.70 -3.38
C MET A 55 8.19 4.82 -3.29
N PRO A 56 7.82 6.12 -3.37
CA PRO A 56 8.81 7.20 -3.29
C PRO A 56 9.52 7.23 -1.94
N LYS A 57 8.85 6.83 -0.85
CA LYS A 57 9.47 6.70 0.49
C LYS A 57 10.47 5.55 0.53
N ILE A 58 10.16 4.40 -0.08
CA ILE A 58 11.10 3.28 -0.17
C ILE A 58 12.32 3.68 -1.00
N GLU A 59 12.11 4.36 -2.12
CA GLU A 59 13.18 4.79 -3.02
C GLU A 59 14.09 5.85 -2.39
N SER A 60 13.52 6.83 -1.69
CA SER A 60 14.29 7.90 -1.04
C SER A 60 14.94 7.51 0.29
N SER A 61 14.49 6.43 0.94
CA SER A 61 14.99 6.01 2.26
C SER A 61 16.25 5.13 2.22
N GLY A 62 16.71 4.73 1.04
CA GLY A 62 17.80 3.74 0.89
C GLY A 62 17.38 2.30 1.23
N LEU A 63 16.09 2.06 1.52
CA LEU A 63 15.56 0.75 1.89
C LEU A 63 15.16 -0.11 0.69
N LYS A 64 15.30 0.41 -0.54
CA LYS A 64 14.88 -0.25 -1.79
C LYS A 64 15.41 -1.68 -1.95
N ASN A 65 16.66 -1.94 -1.56
CA ASN A 65 17.28 -3.26 -1.69
C ASN A 65 16.87 -4.23 -0.57
N PHE A 66 16.16 -3.75 0.45
CA PHE A 66 15.78 -4.52 1.63
C PHE A 66 14.28 -4.82 1.71
N ILE A 67 13.47 -4.17 0.86
CA ILE A 67 12.01 -4.25 0.89
C ILE A 67 11.50 -4.76 -0.46
N GLU A 68 10.72 -5.85 -0.43
CA GLU A 68 9.85 -6.27 -1.52
C GLU A 68 8.38 -5.95 -1.17
N VAL A 69 7.56 -5.57 -2.16
CA VAL A 69 6.17 -5.16 -1.94
C VAL A 69 5.25 -5.96 -2.84
N GLU A 70 4.27 -6.64 -2.27
CA GLU A 70 3.25 -7.38 -3.02
C GLU A 70 1.87 -6.75 -2.81
N VAL A 71 1.11 -6.59 -3.90
CA VAL A 71 -0.22 -5.99 -3.87
C VAL A 71 -1.27 -7.01 -4.31
N PHE A 72 -2.31 -7.19 -3.49
CA PHE A 72 -3.42 -8.09 -3.78
C PHE A 72 -4.72 -7.31 -3.82
N SER A 73 -5.40 -7.31 -4.97
CA SER A 73 -6.78 -6.84 -5.06
C SER A 73 -7.73 -8.04 -5.07
N LYS A 74 -8.88 -7.93 -4.38
CA LYS A 74 -9.91 -8.98 -4.35
C LYS A 74 -10.33 -9.49 -5.73
N ASN A 75 -10.22 -8.65 -6.76
CA ASN A 75 -10.64 -8.98 -8.12
C ASN A 75 -9.50 -9.31 -9.09
N ASN A 76 -8.22 -9.14 -8.74
CA ASN A 76 -7.06 -9.52 -9.56
C ASN A 76 -5.77 -9.52 -8.71
N LYS A 77 -4.98 -10.61 -8.81
CA LYS A 77 -3.61 -10.65 -8.26
C LYS A 77 -2.70 -9.78 -9.13
N LEU A 78 -2.19 -8.68 -8.59
CA LEU A 78 -1.20 -7.83 -9.24
C LEU A 78 0.15 -8.04 -8.56
N HIS A 79 0.96 -8.96 -9.09
CA HIS A 79 2.33 -9.09 -8.60
C HIS A 79 3.16 -7.94 -9.15
N LEU A 80 3.74 -7.12 -8.27
CA LEU A 80 4.75 -6.15 -8.63
C LEU A 80 6.08 -6.60 -8.05
N ASP A 81 6.95 -7.11 -8.92
CA ASP A 81 8.34 -7.33 -8.55
C ASP A 81 9.07 -5.98 -8.60
N ILE A 82 9.62 -5.56 -7.45
CA ILE A 82 10.49 -4.38 -7.30
C ILE A 82 11.70 -4.79 -6.47
#